data_AF-A0AAU5HAH0-F1
#
_entry.id   AF-A0AAU5HAH0-F1
#
_cell.length_a   1.000
_cell.length_b   1.000
_cell.length_c   1.000
_cell.angle_alpha   90.00
_cell.angle_beta   90.00
_cell.angle_gamma   90.00
#
_symmetry.space_group_name_H-M   'P 1'
#
loop_
_entity.id
_entity.type
_entity.pdbx_description
1 polymer ?
#
loop_
_entity_poly.entity_id
_entity_poly.type
_entity_poly.pdbx_seq_one_letter_code
_entity_poly.pdbx_strand_id
1 'polypeptide(L)'
;MAQQPDPGSPAANPIVHGFPHLDTIRAALTALYRRLSSDMVDSFPASVRPEAVDFPPEEDLYLGAQRVAHVMVQHFRLPEARMVVSFRDMVHAGNVELAAGPEYFIELHARFKEDRRDVGAALAHEVMHVFLHRLDLEFPGTRDNEILTDTATAYLGAGWLLLDSYREEPARRGERVLMSASKLGYLTPEEFGYVLAKRALAFGDDIEPWLTSAQARDAYRAGLAVARQDLRRAPMLACGWAGRRRYAKDRRSGTALPSAGYAFEGRGLSGPLRVSFPCPTCHQRIRVPVRGRVRARCGLCRTVLECDT
;
A
#
# COMPACT_ATOMS: atom_id res chain seq x y z
N MET A 1 2.59 5.19 30.54
CA MET A 1 3.23 5.18 29.20
C MET A 1 2.53 6.24 28.37
N ALA A 2 3.27 7.21 27.83
CA ALA A 2 2.67 8.33 27.11
C ALA A 2 2.11 7.87 25.75
N GLN A 3 0.79 7.92 25.58
CA GLN A 3 0.12 7.77 24.30
C GLN A 3 0.51 8.95 23.40
N GLN A 4 1.04 8.65 22.21
CA GLN A 4 1.19 9.65 21.16
C GLN A 4 -0.15 9.86 20.45
N PRO A 5 -0.46 11.10 20.02
CA PRO A 5 -1.72 11.41 19.34
C PRO A 5 -1.79 10.75 17.96
N ASP A 6 -2.95 10.15 17.67
CA ASP A 6 -3.30 9.43 16.44
C ASP A 6 -3.58 10.41 15.28
N PRO A 7 -3.14 10.13 14.03
CA PRO A 7 -3.45 10.93 12.85
C PRO A 7 -4.95 11.12 12.54
N GLY A 8 -5.86 10.35 13.14
CA GLY A 8 -7.30 10.58 13.08
C GLY A 8 -7.81 11.77 13.92
N SER A 9 -6.98 12.31 14.84
CA SER A 9 -7.36 13.41 15.71
C SER A 9 -7.23 14.78 15.03
N PRO A 10 -8.23 15.68 15.13
CA PRO A 10 -8.18 17.04 14.56
C PRO A 10 -7.13 17.97 15.19
N ALA A 11 -6.24 17.45 16.03
CA ALA A 11 -5.09 18.16 16.60
C ALA A 11 -3.84 18.03 15.70
N ALA A 12 -3.86 18.77 14.59
CA ALA A 12 -2.75 19.37 13.84
C ALA A 12 -1.32 18.86 14.12
N ASN A 13 -1.01 17.64 13.70
CA ASN A 13 0.36 17.32 13.27
C ASN A 13 0.41 17.48 11.74
N PRO A 14 1.43 18.17 11.19
CA PRO A 14 1.57 18.30 9.74
C PRO A 14 1.65 16.92 9.08
N ILE A 15 1.08 16.79 7.88
CA ILE A 15 1.19 15.54 7.12
C ILE A 15 2.67 15.28 6.86
N VAL A 16 3.12 14.08 7.24
CA VAL A 16 4.47 13.64 6.91
C VAL A 16 4.49 13.29 5.43
N HIS A 17 5.44 13.86 4.69
CA HIS A 17 5.64 13.61 3.27
C HIS A 17 6.88 12.74 3.01
N GLY A 18 6.94 12.16 1.82
CA GLY A 18 8.05 11.33 1.35
C GLY A 18 7.84 9.85 1.66
N PHE A 19 8.93 9.09 1.81
CA PHE A 19 8.87 7.62 1.91
C PHE A 19 9.53 7.05 3.19
N PRO A 20 9.17 7.54 4.41
CA PRO A 20 9.81 7.13 5.65
C PRO A 20 9.62 5.64 6.02
N HIS A 21 8.57 4.99 5.52
CA HIS A 21 8.17 3.61 5.82
C HIS A 21 8.39 2.65 4.64
N LEU A 22 9.13 3.07 3.60
CA LEU A 22 9.26 2.31 2.37
C LEU A 22 9.73 0.86 2.59
N ASP A 23 10.62 0.64 3.54
CA ASP A 23 11.12 -0.71 3.82
C ASP A 23 10.04 -1.60 4.48
N THR A 24 9.21 -1.06 5.37
CA THR A 24 8.04 -1.76 5.94
C THR A 24 7.00 -2.07 4.87
N ILE A 25 6.73 -1.13 3.95
CA ILE A 25 5.83 -1.35 2.81
C ILE A 25 6.34 -2.49 1.90
N ARG A 26 7.65 -2.50 1.61
CA ARG A 26 8.27 -3.57 0.81
C ARG A 26 8.20 -4.92 1.50
N ALA A 27 8.38 -4.95 2.83
CA ALA A 27 8.17 -6.15 3.63
C ALA A 27 6.71 -6.61 3.59
N ALA A 28 5.75 -5.69 3.72
CA ALA A 28 4.32 -5.96 3.64
C ALA A 28 3.92 -6.55 2.27
N LEU A 29 4.41 -6.00 1.16
CA LEU A 29 4.21 -6.58 -0.18
C LEU A 29 4.76 -8.01 -0.27
N THR A 30 5.95 -8.27 0.30
CA THR A 30 6.53 -9.62 0.34
C THR A 30 5.65 -10.58 1.15
N ALA A 31 5.20 -10.14 2.34
CA ALA A 31 4.39 -10.93 3.25
C ALA A 31 3.02 -11.24 2.64
N LEU A 32 2.38 -10.26 1.99
CA LEU A 32 1.11 -10.40 1.29
C LEU A 32 1.19 -11.47 0.20
N TYR A 33 2.16 -11.37 -0.71
CA TYR A 33 2.36 -12.39 -1.75
C TYR A 33 2.70 -13.77 -1.18
N ARG A 34 3.40 -13.83 -0.04
CA ARG A 34 3.72 -15.11 0.62
C ARG A 34 2.49 -15.75 1.23
N ARG A 35 1.62 -14.95 1.83
CA ARG A 35 0.43 -15.47 2.48
C ARG A 35 -0.67 -15.84 1.49
N LEU A 36 -0.89 -15.00 0.50
CA LEU A 36 -1.94 -15.18 -0.50
C LEU A 36 -1.51 -16.11 -1.65
N SER A 37 -0.21 -16.20 -1.96
CA SER A 37 0.32 -16.68 -3.25
C SER A 37 0.04 -15.72 -4.42
N SER A 38 0.77 -15.90 -5.53
CA SER A 38 0.53 -15.11 -6.75
C SER A 38 -0.87 -15.29 -7.30
N ASP A 39 -1.40 -16.52 -7.31
CA ASP A 39 -2.69 -16.83 -7.95
C ASP A 39 -3.85 -16.15 -7.25
N MET A 40 -3.80 -16.05 -5.91
CA MET A 40 -4.82 -15.35 -5.16
C MET A 40 -4.70 -13.84 -5.30
N VAL A 41 -3.48 -13.29 -5.33
CA VAL A 41 -3.24 -11.87 -5.60
C VAL A 41 -3.75 -11.50 -7.01
N ASP A 42 -3.52 -12.36 -8.00
CA ASP A 42 -3.98 -12.20 -9.38
C ASP A 42 -5.51 -12.27 -9.51
N SER A 43 -6.20 -12.78 -8.49
CA SER A 43 -7.67 -12.76 -8.43
C SER A 43 -8.24 -11.38 -8.04
N PHE A 44 -7.42 -10.38 -7.73
CA PHE A 44 -7.84 -8.98 -7.53
C PHE A 44 -7.41 -8.08 -8.71
N PRO A 45 -7.81 -8.37 -9.97
CA PRO A 45 -7.26 -7.68 -11.13
C PRO A 45 -7.76 -6.23 -11.27
N ALA A 46 -8.94 -5.92 -10.72
CA ALA A 46 -9.55 -4.59 -10.81
C ALA A 46 -9.64 -3.94 -9.44
N SER A 47 -9.43 -2.63 -9.38
CA SER A 47 -9.72 -1.83 -8.18
C SER A 47 -11.23 -1.62 -8.01
N VAL A 48 -11.66 -1.35 -6.77
CA VAL A 48 -13.04 -0.93 -6.46
C VAL A 48 -13.34 0.32 -7.28
N ARG A 49 -14.45 0.31 -8.03
CA ARG A 49 -14.77 1.44 -8.91
C ARG A 49 -15.43 2.59 -8.14
N PRO A 50 -15.22 3.85 -8.56
CA PRO A 50 -15.87 5.01 -7.94
C PRO A 50 -17.39 4.87 -7.85
N GLU A 51 -18.04 4.33 -8.89
CA GLU A 51 -19.52 4.22 -8.91
C GLU A 51 -20.06 3.24 -7.86
N ALA A 52 -19.25 2.25 -7.43
CA ALA A 52 -19.65 1.29 -6.41
C ALA A 52 -19.64 1.89 -5.00
N VAL A 53 -18.89 2.97 -4.80
CA VAL A 53 -18.63 3.59 -3.50
C VAL A 53 -19.06 5.05 -3.43
N ASP A 54 -19.66 5.57 -4.51
CA ASP A 54 -20.30 6.87 -4.53
C ASP A 54 -21.36 6.91 -3.44
N PHE A 55 -21.32 7.95 -2.60
CA PHE A 55 -22.15 8.07 -1.42
C PHE A 55 -22.76 9.48 -1.34
N PRO A 56 -23.85 9.70 -2.09
CA PRO A 56 -24.42 11.03 -2.24
C PRO A 56 -25.17 11.46 -0.97
N PRO A 57 -25.35 12.78 -0.74
CA PRO A 57 -25.90 13.33 0.50
C PRO A 57 -27.37 12.95 0.75
N GLU A 58 -28.14 12.66 -0.31
CA GLU A 58 -29.54 12.26 -0.25
C GLU A 58 -29.76 10.81 0.20
N GLU A 59 -28.75 9.95 0.10
CA GLU A 59 -28.85 8.58 0.58
C GLU A 59 -28.92 8.55 2.11
N ASP A 60 -29.64 7.60 2.69
CA ASP A 60 -29.63 7.39 4.13
C ASP A 60 -28.21 7.03 4.60
N LEU A 61 -27.75 7.67 5.68
CA LEU A 61 -26.38 7.53 6.16
C LEU A 61 -26.03 6.06 6.52
N TYR A 62 -26.94 5.35 7.19
CA TYR A 62 -26.65 4.00 7.65
C TYR A 62 -26.76 3.00 6.50
N LEU A 63 -27.79 3.14 5.65
CA LEU A 63 -27.97 2.28 4.48
C LEU A 63 -26.81 2.44 3.48
N GLY A 64 -26.38 3.68 3.21
CA GLY A 64 -25.25 3.93 2.31
C GLY A 64 -23.93 3.42 2.87
N ALA A 65 -23.66 3.63 4.16
CA ALA A 65 -22.46 3.08 4.79
C ALA A 65 -22.44 1.53 4.78
N GLN A 66 -23.59 0.88 5.02
CA GLN A 66 -23.72 -0.57 4.91
C GLN A 66 -23.54 -1.07 3.48
N ARG A 67 -24.07 -0.35 2.48
CA ARG A 67 -23.87 -0.66 1.06
C ARG A 67 -22.39 -0.60 0.67
N VAL A 68 -21.69 0.47 1.06
CA VAL A 68 -20.25 0.61 0.81
C VAL A 68 -19.45 -0.46 1.55
N ALA A 69 -19.82 -0.80 2.78
CA ALA A 69 -19.17 -1.89 3.54
C ALA A 69 -19.33 -3.24 2.84
N HIS A 70 -20.54 -3.52 2.30
CA HIS A 70 -20.80 -4.72 1.52
C HIS A 70 -19.94 -4.78 0.24
N VAL A 71 -19.76 -3.66 -0.46
CA VAL A 71 -18.82 -3.57 -1.60
C VAL A 71 -17.40 -3.94 -1.18
N MET A 72 -16.92 -3.48 -0.03
CA MET A 72 -15.59 -3.85 0.47
C MET A 72 -15.48 -5.33 0.83
N VAL A 73 -16.49 -5.89 1.50
CA VAL A 73 -16.54 -7.33 1.85
C VAL A 73 -16.50 -8.19 0.59
N GLN A 74 -17.28 -7.84 -0.43
CA GLN A 74 -17.29 -8.53 -1.71
C GLN A 74 -15.96 -8.40 -2.44
N HIS A 75 -15.43 -7.18 -2.51
CA HIS A 75 -14.15 -6.91 -3.14
C HIS A 75 -13.02 -7.73 -2.52
N PHE A 76 -12.96 -7.79 -1.19
CA PHE A 76 -11.98 -8.59 -0.44
C PHE A 76 -12.34 -10.07 -0.33
N ARG A 77 -13.43 -10.51 -0.99
CA ARG A 77 -13.88 -11.91 -1.05
C ARG A 77 -14.08 -12.53 0.34
N LEU A 78 -14.48 -11.71 1.29
CA LEU A 78 -14.85 -12.15 2.63
C LEU A 78 -16.21 -12.87 2.58
N PRO A 79 -16.48 -13.80 3.51
CA PRO A 79 -17.79 -14.42 3.60
C PRO A 79 -18.89 -13.38 3.78
N GLU A 80 -19.97 -13.54 3.02
CA GLU A 80 -21.18 -12.72 3.15
C GLU A 80 -21.75 -12.88 4.55
N ALA A 81 -22.00 -11.74 5.20
CA ALA A 81 -22.49 -11.61 6.56
C ALA A 81 -23.39 -10.38 6.65
N ARG A 82 -24.11 -10.19 7.75
CA ARG A 82 -24.86 -8.93 7.97
C ARG A 82 -23.89 -7.80 8.32
N MET A 83 -23.96 -6.68 7.61
CA MET A 83 -23.13 -5.50 7.91
C MET A 83 -23.84 -4.62 8.93
N VAL A 84 -23.20 -4.36 10.06
CA VAL A 84 -23.70 -3.40 11.04
C VAL A 84 -22.67 -2.29 11.18
N VAL A 85 -22.94 -1.16 10.51
CA VAL A 85 -22.12 0.04 10.60
C VAL A 85 -22.76 0.99 11.61
N SER A 86 -22.00 1.41 12.61
CA SER A 86 -22.43 2.39 13.61
C SER A 86 -21.47 3.57 13.66
N PHE A 87 -21.90 4.69 14.23
CA PHE A 87 -21.10 5.90 14.30
C PHE A 87 -21.00 6.41 15.74
N ARG A 88 -19.78 6.50 16.26
CA ARG A 88 -19.49 6.84 17.65
C ARG A 88 -18.38 7.87 17.75
N ASP A 89 -18.41 8.70 18.80
CA ASP A 89 -17.29 9.57 19.11
C ASP A 89 -16.14 8.72 19.69
N MET A 90 -14.98 8.76 19.05
CA MET A 90 -13.85 7.88 19.35
C MET A 90 -12.53 8.53 18.92
N VAL A 91 -11.40 7.98 19.35
CA VAL A 91 -10.09 8.53 18.96
C VAL A 91 -9.71 8.12 17.53
N HIS A 92 -10.10 6.91 17.12
CA HIS A 92 -9.76 6.31 15.83
C HIS A 92 -10.81 6.63 14.75
N ALA A 93 -10.44 6.49 13.48
CA ALA A 93 -11.38 6.67 12.37
C ALA A 93 -12.42 5.53 12.31
N GLY A 94 -12.02 4.32 12.67
CA GLY A 94 -12.92 3.19 12.83
C GLY A 94 -12.36 2.10 13.73
N ASN A 95 -13.17 1.06 13.92
CA ASN A 95 -12.82 -0.18 14.58
C ASN A 95 -13.74 -1.29 14.04
N VAL A 96 -13.26 -2.53 13.98
CA VAL A 96 -14.04 -3.70 13.59
C VAL A 96 -13.95 -4.81 14.63
N GLU A 97 -15.09 -5.41 14.94
CA GLU A 97 -15.10 -6.61 15.79
C GLU A 97 -14.68 -7.84 14.97
N LEU A 98 -13.55 -8.45 15.36
CA LEU A 98 -12.96 -9.60 14.66
C LEU A 98 -13.56 -10.96 15.07
N ALA A 99 -14.54 -10.96 15.98
CA ALA A 99 -15.13 -12.17 16.53
C ALA A 99 -15.97 -12.94 15.49
N ALA A 100 -16.00 -14.26 15.61
CA ALA A 100 -16.78 -15.13 14.74
C ALA A 100 -18.29 -15.04 15.07
N GLY A 101 -18.96 -14.06 14.46
CA GLY A 101 -20.43 -13.97 14.42
C GLY A 101 -20.96 -14.06 12.97
N PRO A 102 -22.27 -14.16 12.77
CA PRO A 102 -22.89 -14.07 11.44
C PRO A 102 -22.87 -12.63 10.86
N GLU A 103 -22.16 -11.71 11.49
CA GLU A 103 -22.24 -10.27 11.28
C GLU A 103 -20.85 -9.63 11.37
N TYR A 104 -20.59 -8.59 10.58
CA TYR A 104 -19.46 -7.69 10.81
C TYR A 104 -19.96 -6.41 11.47
N PHE A 105 -19.43 -6.13 12.65
CA PHE A 105 -19.68 -4.88 13.36
C PHE A 105 -18.53 -3.92 13.09
N ILE A 106 -18.83 -2.81 12.42
CA ILE A 106 -17.88 -1.76 12.11
C ILE A 106 -18.36 -0.49 12.82
N GLU A 107 -17.53 0.06 13.70
CA GLU A 107 -17.76 1.36 14.29
C GLU A 107 -16.92 2.39 13.55
N LEU A 108 -17.54 3.48 13.10
CA LEU A 108 -16.88 4.61 12.45
C LEU A 108 -16.95 5.86 13.33
N HIS A 109 -16.00 6.77 13.15
CA HIS A 109 -16.00 8.04 13.88
C HIS A 109 -17.24 8.89 13.56
N ALA A 110 -17.82 9.53 14.57
CA ALA A 110 -19.05 10.33 14.45
C ALA A 110 -18.96 11.48 13.42
N ARG A 111 -17.76 12.02 13.17
CA ARG A 111 -17.49 13.02 12.12
C ARG A 111 -18.01 12.61 10.74
N PHE A 112 -18.02 11.32 10.43
CA PHE A 112 -18.49 10.82 9.13
C PHE A 112 -20.01 10.93 8.96
N LYS A 113 -20.75 11.25 10.03
CA LYS A 113 -22.16 11.66 9.93
C LYS A 113 -22.31 12.97 9.14
N GLU A 114 -21.32 13.85 9.28
CA GLU A 114 -21.31 15.20 8.71
C GLU A 114 -20.52 15.25 7.41
N ASP A 115 -19.46 14.44 7.28
CA ASP A 115 -18.63 14.34 6.08
C ASP A 115 -18.51 12.88 5.60
N ARG A 116 -19.33 12.52 4.62
CA ARG A 116 -19.45 11.13 4.12
C ARG A 116 -18.36 10.74 3.12
N ARG A 117 -17.60 11.71 2.62
CA ARG A 117 -16.64 11.52 1.50
C ARG A 117 -15.59 10.46 1.81
N ASP A 118 -15.23 10.35 3.08
CA ASP A 118 -14.15 9.50 3.57
C ASP A 118 -14.66 8.17 4.17
N VAL A 119 -15.99 7.92 4.16
CA VAL A 119 -16.57 6.67 4.67
C VAL A 119 -16.03 5.46 3.92
N GLY A 120 -15.93 5.55 2.59
CA GLY A 120 -15.37 4.45 1.78
C GLY A 120 -13.91 4.14 2.13
N ALA A 121 -13.10 5.17 2.40
CA ALA A 121 -11.72 5.01 2.82
C ALA A 121 -11.61 4.35 4.21
N ALA A 122 -12.42 4.79 5.17
CA ALA A 122 -12.46 4.18 6.50
C ALA A 122 -12.90 2.72 6.43
N LEU A 123 -13.98 2.42 5.70
CA LEU A 123 -14.47 1.05 5.52
C LEU A 123 -13.46 0.15 4.81
N ALA A 124 -12.76 0.65 3.79
CA ALA A 124 -11.71 -0.11 3.11
C ALA A 124 -10.59 -0.52 4.07
N HIS A 125 -10.18 0.39 4.98
CA HIS A 125 -9.19 0.12 6.01
C HIS A 125 -9.70 -0.90 7.05
N GLU A 126 -10.88 -0.67 7.64
CA GLU A 126 -11.43 -1.56 8.68
C GLU A 126 -11.73 -2.97 8.15
N VAL A 127 -12.30 -3.09 6.94
CA VAL A 127 -12.57 -4.41 6.37
C VAL A 127 -11.25 -5.13 6.01
N MET A 128 -10.19 -4.41 5.68
CA MET A 128 -8.86 -5.01 5.48
C MET A 128 -8.30 -5.61 6.79
N HIS A 129 -8.55 -5.00 7.95
CA HIS A 129 -8.20 -5.63 9.25
C HIS A 129 -8.87 -7.00 9.40
N VAL A 130 -10.16 -7.11 9.06
CA VAL A 130 -10.87 -8.41 9.08
C VAL A 130 -10.23 -9.42 8.11
N PHE A 131 -9.90 -8.97 6.90
CA PHE A 131 -9.27 -9.82 5.89
C PHE A 131 -7.90 -10.33 6.35
N LEU A 132 -7.04 -9.46 6.85
CA LEU A 132 -5.71 -9.82 7.36
C LEU A 132 -5.79 -10.72 8.60
N HIS A 133 -6.72 -10.45 9.51
CA HIS A 133 -6.95 -11.30 10.68
C HIS A 133 -7.36 -12.72 10.29
N ARG A 134 -8.28 -12.88 9.32
CA ARG A 134 -8.66 -14.21 8.81
C ARG A 134 -7.54 -14.92 8.09
N LEU A 135 -6.65 -14.16 7.48
CA LEU A 135 -5.42 -14.68 6.92
C LEU A 135 -4.37 -14.93 7.99
N ASP A 136 -4.56 -14.66 9.28
CA ASP A 136 -3.49 -14.80 10.28
C ASP A 136 -2.19 -14.11 9.79
N LEU A 137 -2.35 -12.90 9.24
CA LEU A 137 -1.26 -12.08 8.70
C LEU A 137 -1.21 -10.76 9.46
N GLU A 138 -0.27 -10.68 10.38
CA GLU A 138 -0.03 -9.47 11.18
C GLU A 138 1.47 -9.18 11.26
N PHE A 139 1.81 -7.90 11.45
CA PHE A 139 3.16 -7.47 11.78
C PHE A 139 3.29 -7.17 13.28
N PRO A 140 4.48 -7.36 13.87
CA PRO A 140 4.68 -7.09 15.28
C PRO A 140 4.55 -5.59 15.57
N GLY A 141 3.66 -5.25 16.50
CA GLY A 141 3.44 -3.89 16.96
C GLY A 141 2.44 -3.11 16.09
N THR A 142 1.67 -2.24 16.75
CA THR A 142 0.54 -1.54 16.13
C THR A 142 0.93 -0.80 14.86
N ARG A 143 1.98 0.03 14.89
CA ARG A 143 2.36 0.86 13.73
C ARG A 143 2.67 0.05 12.47
N ASP A 144 3.47 -0.99 12.59
CA ASP A 144 3.86 -1.81 11.43
C ASP A 144 2.67 -2.63 10.91
N ASN A 145 1.76 -3.03 11.80
CA ASN A 145 0.52 -3.69 11.43
C ASN A 145 -0.46 -2.78 10.69
N GLU A 146 -0.53 -1.50 11.06
CA GLU A 146 -1.33 -0.52 10.32
C GLU A 146 -0.73 -0.22 8.93
N ILE A 147 0.60 -0.15 8.83
CA ILE A 147 1.30 -0.02 7.53
C ILE A 147 1.01 -1.23 6.64
N LEU A 148 1.00 -2.44 7.21
CA LEU A 148 0.59 -3.66 6.50
C LEU A 148 -0.86 -3.55 6.01
N THR A 149 -1.77 -3.09 6.86
CA THR A 149 -3.20 -2.92 6.54
C THR A 149 -3.41 -1.94 5.39
N ASP A 150 -2.81 -0.76 5.45
CA ASP A 150 -2.90 0.22 4.36
C ASP A 150 -2.24 -0.28 3.07
N THR A 151 -1.08 -0.94 3.19
CA THR A 151 -0.37 -1.52 2.03
C THR A 151 -1.23 -2.59 1.36
N ALA A 152 -1.87 -3.48 2.13
CA ALA A 152 -2.75 -4.51 1.61
C ALA A 152 -4.01 -3.90 0.99
N THR A 153 -4.63 -2.92 1.65
CA THR A 153 -5.81 -2.18 1.14
C THR A 153 -5.51 -1.54 -0.21
N ALA A 154 -4.37 -0.86 -0.33
CA ALA A 154 -3.94 -0.24 -1.58
C ALA A 154 -3.58 -1.26 -2.65
N TYR A 155 -2.78 -2.27 -2.31
CA TYR A 155 -2.30 -3.23 -3.30
C TYR A 155 -3.41 -4.14 -3.83
N LEU A 156 -4.40 -4.47 -3.01
CA LEU A 156 -5.55 -5.29 -3.39
C LEU A 156 -6.71 -4.49 -4.01
N GLY A 157 -6.56 -3.18 -4.21
CA GLY A 157 -7.42 -2.41 -5.11
C GLY A 157 -8.47 -1.51 -4.46
N ALA A 158 -8.40 -1.24 -3.16
CA ALA A 158 -9.29 -0.29 -2.50
C ALA A 158 -8.59 1.00 -2.01
N GLY A 159 -7.26 1.06 -2.04
CA GLY A 159 -6.53 2.18 -1.42
C GLY A 159 -6.48 3.49 -2.20
N TRP A 160 -7.07 3.57 -3.40
CA TRP A 160 -7.25 4.88 -4.05
C TRP A 160 -8.18 5.77 -3.21
N LEU A 161 -9.17 5.17 -2.51
CA LEU A 161 -10.03 5.87 -1.55
C LEU A 161 -9.23 6.50 -0.41
N LEU A 162 -8.25 5.75 0.13
CA LEU A 162 -7.40 6.25 1.20
C LEU A 162 -6.52 7.40 0.70
N LEU A 163 -5.92 7.28 -0.49
CA LEU A 163 -5.15 8.37 -1.08
C LEU A 163 -6.03 9.62 -1.36
N ASP A 164 -7.25 9.42 -1.86
CA ASP A 164 -8.15 10.54 -2.21
C ASP A 164 -8.74 11.25 -0.98
N SER A 165 -8.76 10.58 0.19
CA SER A 165 -9.14 11.18 1.47
C SER A 165 -8.11 12.18 2.02
N TYR A 166 -6.90 12.23 1.46
CA TYR A 166 -5.88 13.21 1.86
C TYR A 166 -6.25 14.62 1.43
N ARG A 167 -6.33 15.53 2.40
CA ARG A 167 -6.59 16.95 2.17
C ARG A 167 -5.71 17.81 3.06
N GLU A 168 -5.01 18.74 2.45
CA GLU A 168 -4.41 19.89 3.13
C GLU A 168 -5.08 21.16 2.65
N GLU A 169 -5.94 21.75 3.49
CA GLU A 169 -6.76 22.91 3.14
C GLU A 169 -6.62 24.03 4.18
N PRO A 170 -6.68 25.32 3.76
CA PRO A 170 -6.73 26.43 4.69
C PRO A 170 -8.05 26.41 5.49
N ALA A 171 -7.97 26.14 6.79
CA ALA A 171 -9.08 26.27 7.72
C ALA A 171 -9.01 27.60 8.46
N ARG A 172 -10.14 28.33 8.51
CA ARG A 172 -10.28 29.52 9.36
C ARG A 172 -10.67 29.10 10.77
N ARG A 173 -9.84 29.45 11.76
CA ARG A 173 -10.17 29.31 13.18
C ARG A 173 -10.15 30.70 13.82
N GLY A 174 -11.33 31.31 13.91
CA GLY A 174 -11.47 32.74 14.26
C GLY A 174 -10.88 33.62 13.16
N GLU A 175 -10.04 34.60 13.53
CA GLU A 175 -9.36 35.51 12.59
C GLU A 175 -8.10 34.91 11.93
N ARG A 176 -7.67 33.71 12.34
CA ARG A 176 -6.46 33.06 11.81
C ARG A 176 -6.81 32.01 10.76
N VAL A 177 -6.08 32.02 9.64
CA VAL A 177 -6.05 30.92 8.67
C VAL A 177 -4.94 29.97 9.10
N LEU A 178 -5.29 28.74 9.42
CA LEU A 178 -4.37 27.64 9.70
C LEU A 178 -4.49 26.60 8.57
N MET A 179 -3.43 25.84 8.29
CA MET A 179 -3.57 24.66 7.45
C MET A 179 -4.21 23.55 8.28
N SER A 180 -5.35 23.04 7.80
CA SER A 180 -5.96 21.82 8.32
C SER A 180 -5.54 20.67 7.43
N ALA A 181 -5.07 19.60 8.06
CA ALA A 181 -4.70 18.36 7.42
C ALA A 181 -5.66 17.27 7.87
N SER A 182 -6.27 16.55 6.94
CA SER A 182 -7.00 15.31 7.20
C SER A 182 -6.35 14.16 6.45
N LYS A 183 -6.20 13.03 7.14
CA LYS A 183 -5.74 11.79 6.53
C LYS A 183 -6.40 10.57 7.14
N LEU A 184 -6.56 9.53 6.33
CA LEU A 184 -6.86 8.17 6.76
C LEU A 184 -5.67 7.27 6.44
N GLY A 185 -5.29 6.46 7.42
CA GLY A 185 -4.13 5.58 7.34
C GLY A 185 -2.81 6.18 7.86
N TYR A 186 -1.83 5.30 7.93
CA TYR A 186 -0.49 5.46 8.49
C TYR A 186 0.57 5.71 7.43
N LEU A 187 0.32 5.35 6.17
CA LEU A 187 1.19 5.73 5.06
C LEU A 187 1.19 7.25 4.87
N THR A 188 2.23 7.78 4.22
CA THR A 188 2.20 9.13 3.64
C THR A 188 1.39 9.12 2.31
N PRO A 189 0.99 10.28 1.77
CA PRO A 189 0.40 10.34 0.44
C PRO A 189 1.30 9.69 -0.62
N GLU A 190 2.60 9.97 -0.61
CA GLU A 190 3.52 9.45 -1.61
C GLU A 190 3.72 7.93 -1.48
N GLU A 191 3.64 7.39 -0.26
CA GLU A 191 3.68 5.95 0.00
C GLU A 191 2.43 5.23 -0.49
N PHE A 192 1.24 5.79 -0.28
CA PHE A 192 0.03 5.30 -0.93
C PHE A 192 0.19 5.33 -2.45
N GLY A 193 0.70 6.43 -2.98
CA GLY A 193 1.03 6.57 -4.40
C GLY A 193 1.99 5.49 -4.90
N TYR A 194 3.00 5.11 -4.11
CA TYR A 194 3.93 4.05 -4.43
C TYR A 194 3.22 2.69 -4.51
N VAL A 195 2.42 2.33 -3.52
CA VAL A 195 1.72 1.03 -3.51
C VAL A 195 0.71 0.94 -4.65
N LEU A 196 -0.07 2.00 -4.90
CA LEU A 196 -1.01 2.08 -6.03
C LEU A 196 -0.28 1.98 -7.38
N ALA A 197 0.86 2.65 -7.52
CA ALA A 197 1.67 2.55 -8.74
C ALA A 197 2.25 1.14 -8.92
N LYS A 198 2.64 0.45 -7.84
CA LYS A 198 3.11 -0.94 -7.89
C LYS A 198 2.00 -1.89 -8.35
N ARG A 199 0.76 -1.65 -7.90
CA ARG A 199 -0.43 -2.35 -8.39
C ARG A 199 -0.67 -2.06 -9.87
N ALA A 200 -0.72 -0.79 -10.26
CA ALA A 200 -0.90 -0.36 -11.64
C ALA A 200 0.11 -1.02 -12.60
N LEU A 201 1.39 -1.06 -12.21
CA LEU A 201 2.44 -1.72 -13.00
C LEU A 201 2.30 -3.26 -13.06
N ALA A 202 1.69 -3.88 -12.05
CA ALA A 202 1.49 -5.33 -12.01
C ALA A 202 0.24 -5.78 -12.79
N PHE A 203 -0.84 -5.00 -12.74
CA PHE A 203 -2.15 -5.38 -13.29
C PHE A 203 -2.60 -4.57 -14.50
N GLY A 204 -1.90 -3.49 -14.86
CA GLY A 204 -2.31 -2.58 -15.92
C GLY A 204 -3.48 -1.66 -15.52
N ASP A 205 -3.67 -1.42 -14.23
CA ASP A 205 -4.71 -0.56 -13.68
C ASP A 205 -4.33 0.93 -13.83
N ASP A 206 -5.30 1.81 -14.10
CA ASP A 206 -5.09 3.26 -14.17
C ASP A 206 -6.08 3.99 -13.28
N ILE A 207 -5.63 4.29 -12.06
CA ILE A 207 -6.44 4.91 -11.00
C ILE A 207 -6.27 6.44 -10.97
N GLU A 208 -5.32 7.02 -11.70
CA GLU A 208 -5.08 8.47 -11.71
C GLU A 208 -6.34 9.28 -12.10
N PRO A 209 -7.17 8.84 -13.06
CA PRO A 209 -8.41 9.54 -13.41
C PRO A 209 -9.46 9.58 -12.30
N TRP A 210 -9.37 8.70 -11.30
CA TRP A 210 -10.33 8.65 -10.19
C TRP A 210 -9.94 9.57 -9.04
N LEU A 211 -8.69 10.02 -8.99
CA LEU A 211 -8.20 10.92 -7.94
C LEU A 211 -8.75 12.32 -8.16
N THR A 212 -9.54 12.79 -7.21
CA THR A 212 -10.26 14.06 -7.27
C THR A 212 -9.36 15.24 -6.93
N SER A 213 -8.38 15.06 -6.03
CA SER A 213 -7.48 16.13 -5.59
C SER A 213 -6.19 16.20 -6.41
N ALA A 214 -5.63 17.41 -6.56
CA ALA A 214 -4.30 17.58 -7.16
C ALA A 214 -3.20 16.97 -6.29
N GLN A 215 -3.34 17.07 -4.97
CA GLN A 215 -2.43 16.50 -3.98
C GLN A 215 -2.31 14.98 -4.14
N ALA A 216 -3.44 14.27 -4.25
CA ALA A 216 -3.48 12.84 -4.50
C ALA A 216 -2.79 12.46 -5.81
N ARG A 217 -3.06 13.19 -6.90
CA ARG A 217 -2.42 12.95 -8.22
C ARG A 217 -0.91 13.16 -8.18
N ASP A 218 -0.44 14.23 -7.53
CA ASP A 218 1.00 14.51 -7.40
C ASP A 218 1.70 13.45 -6.54
N ALA A 219 1.06 13.03 -5.44
CA ALA A 219 1.54 11.94 -4.60
C ALA A 219 1.61 10.60 -5.35
N TYR A 220 0.58 10.26 -6.15
CA TYR A 220 0.59 9.10 -7.03
C TYR A 220 1.75 9.14 -8.02
N ARG A 221 1.99 10.28 -8.68
CA ARG A 221 3.11 10.45 -9.62
C ARG A 221 4.48 10.32 -8.95
N ALA A 222 4.64 10.87 -7.74
CA ALA A 222 5.85 10.72 -6.95
C ALA A 222 6.10 9.24 -6.61
N GLY A 223 5.06 8.53 -6.15
CA GLY A 223 5.10 7.09 -5.91
C GLY A 223 5.41 6.27 -7.15
N LEU A 224 4.81 6.60 -8.29
CA LEU A 224 5.07 5.98 -9.59
C LEU A 224 6.52 6.16 -10.05
N ALA A 225 7.12 7.32 -9.80
CA ALA A 225 8.53 7.54 -10.09
C ALA A 225 9.44 6.57 -9.31
N VAL A 226 9.15 6.35 -8.02
CA VAL A 226 9.86 5.38 -7.17
C VAL A 226 9.60 3.94 -7.60
N ALA A 227 8.33 3.59 -7.89
CA ALA A 227 7.96 2.25 -8.36
C ALA A 227 8.65 1.90 -9.69
N ARG A 228 8.72 2.85 -10.64
CA ARG A 228 9.48 2.69 -11.88
C ARG A 228 10.99 2.62 -11.66
N GLN A 229 11.51 3.25 -10.61
CA GLN A 229 12.93 3.14 -10.28
C GLN A 229 13.30 1.72 -9.85
N ASP A 230 12.44 0.99 -9.13
CA ASP A 230 12.68 -0.41 -8.76
C ASP A 230 12.95 -1.28 -10.02
N LEU A 231 12.25 -1.01 -11.13
CA LEU A 231 12.43 -1.70 -12.42
C LEU A 231 13.73 -1.32 -13.17
N ARG A 232 14.39 -0.23 -12.77
CA ARG A 232 15.62 0.29 -13.41
C ARG A 232 16.88 0.08 -12.57
N ARG A 233 16.78 -0.58 -11.42
CA ARG A 233 17.95 -0.90 -10.58
C ARG A 233 18.72 -2.08 -11.20
N ALA A 234 20.05 -2.04 -11.12
CA ALA A 234 20.84 -3.19 -11.52
C ALA A 234 20.46 -4.42 -10.65
N PRO A 235 20.43 -5.64 -11.21
CA PRO A 235 20.90 -6.02 -12.54
C PRO A 235 19.82 -5.98 -13.64
N MET A 236 18.71 -5.25 -13.47
CA MET A 236 17.65 -5.19 -14.50
C MET A 236 18.19 -4.68 -15.84
N LEU A 237 17.68 -5.23 -16.94
CA LEU A 237 18.03 -4.80 -18.28
C LEU A 237 17.69 -3.31 -18.52
N ALA A 238 16.63 -2.81 -17.90
CA ALA A 238 16.26 -1.40 -17.99
C ALA A 238 17.18 -0.45 -17.18
N CYS A 239 18.23 -0.98 -16.54
CA CYS A 239 19.21 -0.16 -15.84
C CYS A 239 19.97 0.75 -16.82
N GLY A 240 20.03 2.04 -16.50
CA GLY A 240 20.75 3.04 -17.29
C GLY A 240 22.28 2.85 -17.23
N TRP A 241 22.99 3.54 -18.13
CA TRP A 241 24.43 3.42 -18.29
C TRP A 241 25.23 3.63 -16.99
N ALA A 242 24.88 4.64 -16.18
CA ALA A 242 25.58 4.92 -14.94
C ALA A 242 25.46 3.77 -13.92
N GLY A 243 24.26 3.19 -13.81
CA GLY A 243 24.02 2.02 -12.96
C GLY A 243 24.77 0.78 -13.45
N ARG A 244 24.83 0.56 -14.76
CA ARG A 244 25.60 -0.52 -15.37
C ARG A 244 27.10 -0.39 -15.13
N ARG A 245 27.65 0.83 -15.26
CA ARG A 245 29.07 1.10 -14.97
C ARG A 245 29.41 0.82 -13.51
N ARG A 246 28.54 1.22 -12.58
CA ARG A 246 28.69 0.91 -11.14
C ARG A 246 28.62 -0.60 -10.91
N TYR A 247 27.59 -1.26 -11.44
CA TYR A 247 27.43 -2.71 -11.32
C TYR A 247 28.64 -3.48 -11.87
N ALA A 248 29.20 -3.08 -13.01
CA ALA A 248 30.42 -3.70 -13.55
C ALA A 248 31.68 -3.48 -12.69
N LYS A 249 31.76 -2.35 -11.96
CA LYS A 249 32.80 -2.12 -10.96
C LYS A 249 32.61 -3.06 -9.76
N ASP A 250 31.42 -3.09 -9.18
CA ASP A 250 31.08 -3.90 -8.01
C ASP A 250 31.22 -5.41 -8.29
N ARG A 251 30.88 -5.83 -9.51
CA ARG A 251 31.07 -7.21 -9.98
C ARG A 251 32.54 -7.61 -9.98
N ARG A 252 33.46 -6.71 -10.36
CA ARG A 252 34.92 -6.98 -10.36
C ARG A 252 35.48 -7.08 -8.94
N SER A 253 34.99 -6.24 -8.02
CA SER A 253 35.34 -6.34 -6.59
C SER A 253 34.64 -7.50 -5.89
N GLY A 254 33.56 -8.05 -6.47
CA GLY A 254 32.72 -9.08 -5.86
C GLY A 254 31.93 -8.55 -4.66
N THR A 255 31.79 -7.23 -4.54
CA THR A 255 31.19 -6.55 -3.40
C THR A 255 30.44 -5.32 -3.90
N ALA A 256 29.29 -5.04 -3.30
CA ALA A 256 28.47 -3.88 -3.60
C ALA A 256 28.19 -3.11 -2.30
N LEU A 257 27.96 -1.81 -2.41
CA LEU A 257 27.52 -1.01 -1.27
C LEU A 257 26.09 -1.44 -0.86
N PRO A 258 25.72 -1.38 0.42
CA PRO A 258 24.36 -1.71 0.87
C PRO A 258 23.26 -0.95 0.11
N SER A 259 23.53 0.31 -0.26
CA SER A 259 22.62 1.16 -1.02
C SER A 259 22.47 0.79 -2.50
N ALA A 260 23.26 -0.15 -3.02
CA ALA A 260 23.21 -0.57 -4.42
C ALA A 260 21.95 -1.38 -4.77
N GLY A 261 21.29 -1.96 -3.77
CA GLY A 261 20.08 -2.78 -3.96
C GLY A 261 20.36 -4.18 -4.51
N TYR A 262 21.63 -4.59 -4.61
CA TYR A 262 22.05 -5.96 -4.92
C TYR A 262 23.27 -6.34 -4.08
N ALA A 263 23.54 -7.64 -3.97
CA ALA A 263 24.71 -8.18 -3.30
C ALA A 263 25.29 -9.35 -4.10
N PHE A 264 26.61 -9.51 -4.09
CA PHE A 264 27.28 -10.65 -4.72
C PHE A 264 27.57 -11.74 -3.70
N GLU A 265 27.40 -13.00 -4.11
CA GLU A 265 27.59 -14.20 -3.28
C GLU A 265 28.48 -15.21 -4.03
N GLY A 266 29.29 -15.98 -3.28
CA GLY A 266 29.99 -17.17 -3.82
C GLY A 266 31.25 -16.87 -4.63
N ARG A 267 32.25 -16.19 -4.06
CA ARG A 267 33.55 -15.99 -4.71
C ARG A 267 34.56 -17.04 -4.21
N GLY A 268 35.19 -17.79 -5.11
CA GLY A 268 36.29 -18.73 -4.78
C GLY A 268 35.82 -20.18 -4.57
N LEU A 269 36.28 -20.83 -3.49
CA LEU A 269 35.98 -22.24 -3.16
C LEU A 269 34.48 -22.53 -2.95
N SER A 270 33.66 -21.48 -2.79
CA SER A 270 32.22 -21.56 -2.53
C SER A 270 31.34 -21.68 -3.79
N GLY A 271 31.92 -21.80 -4.99
CA GLY A 271 31.19 -21.99 -6.25
C GLY A 271 31.19 -20.77 -7.19
N PRO A 272 30.33 -20.77 -8.24
CA PRO A 272 30.26 -19.69 -9.22
C PRO A 272 29.59 -18.43 -8.64
N LEU A 273 30.07 -17.25 -9.06
CA LEU A 273 29.57 -15.95 -8.60
C LEU A 273 28.08 -15.76 -8.93
N ARG A 274 27.30 -15.35 -7.93
CA ARG A 274 25.88 -15.05 -8.04
C ARG A 274 25.60 -13.62 -7.60
N VAL A 275 24.50 -13.06 -8.09
CA VAL A 275 23.96 -11.77 -7.62
C VAL A 275 22.58 -11.99 -7.02
N SER A 276 22.36 -11.40 -5.86
CA SER A 276 21.09 -11.34 -5.15
C SER A 276 20.51 -9.93 -5.19
N PHE A 277 19.22 -9.78 -5.51
CA PHE A 277 18.53 -8.49 -5.57
C PHE A 277 17.02 -8.69 -5.29
N PRO A 278 16.28 -7.66 -4.84
CA PRO A 278 14.85 -7.77 -4.59
C PRO A 278 14.06 -7.78 -5.91
N CYS A 279 13.01 -8.61 -5.97
CA CYS A 279 12.04 -8.58 -7.06
C CYS A 279 11.38 -7.19 -7.14
N PRO A 280 11.35 -6.52 -8.30
CA PRO A 280 10.73 -5.21 -8.43
C PRO A 280 9.19 -5.25 -8.37
N THR A 281 8.56 -6.41 -8.19
CA THR A 281 7.12 -6.52 -7.93
C THR A 281 6.87 -6.72 -6.43
N CYS A 282 7.34 -7.85 -5.87
CA CYS A 282 7.04 -8.27 -4.50
C CYS A 282 8.19 -8.14 -3.49
N HIS A 283 9.36 -7.64 -3.90
CA HIS A 283 10.56 -7.46 -3.06
C HIS A 283 11.22 -8.72 -2.47
N GLN A 284 10.68 -9.91 -2.74
CA GLN A 284 11.39 -11.17 -2.47
C GLN A 284 12.77 -11.16 -3.11
N ARG A 285 13.81 -11.50 -2.33
CA ARG A 285 15.17 -11.64 -2.87
C ARG A 285 15.24 -12.79 -3.85
N ILE A 286 15.72 -12.48 -5.05
CA ILE A 286 16.01 -13.42 -6.13
C ILE A 286 17.53 -13.60 -6.18
N ARG A 287 17.99 -14.79 -6.55
CA ARG A 287 19.41 -15.09 -6.77
C ARG A 287 19.61 -15.69 -8.15
N VAL A 288 20.56 -15.15 -8.90
CA VAL A 288 20.86 -15.57 -10.27
C VAL A 288 22.37 -15.64 -10.52
N PRO A 289 22.84 -16.46 -11.47
CA PRO A 289 24.24 -16.49 -11.85
C PRO A 289 24.68 -15.18 -12.51
N VAL A 290 25.95 -14.80 -12.29
CA VAL A 290 26.63 -13.67 -12.95
C VAL A 290 27.23 -14.16 -14.27
N ARG A 291 26.54 -13.95 -15.39
CA ARG A 291 26.94 -14.49 -16.72
C ARG A 291 26.40 -13.71 -17.93
N GLY A 292 26.09 -12.42 -17.76
CA GLY A 292 25.48 -11.58 -18.80
C GLY A 292 23.95 -11.67 -18.79
N ARG A 293 23.32 -11.67 -19.97
CA ARG A 293 21.86 -11.66 -20.07
C ARG A 293 21.22 -12.92 -19.50
N VAL A 294 20.29 -12.76 -18.57
CA VAL A 294 19.56 -13.84 -17.92
C VAL A 294 18.10 -13.45 -17.76
N ARG A 295 17.20 -14.40 -18.04
CA ARG A 295 15.78 -14.29 -17.70
C ARG A 295 15.55 -14.99 -16.36
N ALA A 296 15.07 -14.24 -15.37
CA ALA A 296 14.86 -14.73 -14.01
C ALA A 296 13.36 -14.72 -13.68
N ARG A 297 12.84 -15.81 -13.12
CA ARG A 297 11.47 -15.84 -12.61
C ARG A 297 11.49 -15.69 -11.10
N CYS A 298 10.71 -14.76 -10.55
CA CYS A 298 10.52 -14.67 -9.11
C CYS A 298 9.79 -15.91 -8.62
N GLY A 299 10.34 -16.63 -7.64
CA GLY A 299 9.69 -17.80 -7.05
C GLY A 299 8.43 -17.47 -6.25
N LEU A 300 8.22 -16.19 -5.90
CA LEU A 300 7.09 -15.74 -5.08
C LEU A 300 5.94 -15.21 -5.95
N CYS A 301 6.12 -14.04 -6.58
CA CYS A 301 5.08 -13.41 -7.40
C CYS A 301 5.05 -13.89 -8.86
N ARG A 302 5.92 -14.84 -9.24
CA ARG A 302 6.04 -15.39 -10.61
C ARG A 302 6.42 -14.40 -11.71
N THR A 303 6.60 -13.11 -11.41
CA THR A 303 7.10 -12.09 -12.34
C THR A 303 8.38 -12.56 -13.01
N VAL A 304 8.43 -12.40 -14.33
CA VAL A 304 9.60 -12.71 -15.13
C VAL A 304 10.39 -11.42 -15.40
N LEU A 305 11.67 -11.45 -15.08
CA LEU A 305 12.59 -10.32 -15.11
C LEU A 305 13.66 -10.57 -16.16
N GLU A 306 13.98 -9.53 -16.93
CA GLU A 306 15.16 -9.52 -17.80
C GLU A 306 16.30 -8.82 -17.08
N CYS A 307 17.42 -9.53 -16.93
CA CYS A 307 18.60 -9.07 -16.23
C CYS A 307 19.83 -9.12 -17.12
N ASP A 308 20.82 -8.28 -16.82
CA ASP A 308 22.16 -8.32 -17.40
C ASP A 308 23.19 -8.35 -16.27
N THR A 309 23.69 -9.54 -15.96
CA THR A 309 24.43 -9.86 -14.73
C THR A 309 25.94 -9.97 -14.88
#